data_AF-A0A235EVN5-F1
#
_entry.id   AF-A0A235EVN5-F1
#
_cell.length_a   1.000
_cell.length_b   1.000
_cell.length_c   1.000
_cell.angle_alpha   90.00
_cell.angle_beta   90.00
_cell.angle_gamma   90.00
#
_symmetry.space_group_name_H-M   'P 1'
#
loop_
_entity.id
_entity.type
_entity.pdbx_description
1 polymer ?
#
loop_
_entity_poly.entity_id
_entity_poly.type
_entity_poly.pdbx_seq_one_letter_code
_entity_poly.pdbx_strand_id
1 'polypeptide(L)' 'MESAHLPDAARHFDRLPDSALVDIANVLAVTSKSRATIYRWIERGQFPKPRKIGNSQNLWSVGDIRRVLTGN' A
#
# COMPACT_ATOMS: atom_id res chain seq x y z
N MET A 1 -10.87 5.12 21.70
CA MET A 1 -11.50 5.11 20.36
C MET A 1 -10.68 6.03 19.49
N GLU A 2 -9.66 5.48 18.83
CA GLU A 2 -8.78 6.24 17.95
C GLU A 2 -9.58 6.59 16.70
N SER A 3 -9.90 7.87 16.52
CA SER A 3 -10.48 8.39 15.29
C SER A 3 -9.61 7.92 14.13
N ALA A 4 -10.14 7.02 13.29
CA ALA A 4 -9.41 6.45 12.17
C ALA A 4 -9.14 7.56 11.15
N HIS A 5 -8.04 8.30 11.36
CA HIS A 5 -7.62 9.33 10.44
C HIS A 5 -7.02 8.62 9.24
N LEU A 6 -7.82 8.53 8.17
CA LEU A 6 -7.33 8.00 6.90
C LEU A 6 -6.11 8.84 6.51
N PRO A 7 -4.94 8.22 6.23
CA PRO A 7 -3.76 8.95 5.79
C PRO A 7 -4.07 9.80 4.56
N ASP A 8 -3.50 11.00 4.46
CA ASP A 8 -3.80 11.92 3.36
C ASP A 8 -3.42 11.33 1.98
N ALA A 9 -2.33 10.57 1.93
CA ALA A 9 -1.92 9.85 0.73
C ALA A 9 -2.94 8.78 0.31
N ALA A 10 -3.68 8.17 1.25
CA ALA A 10 -4.79 7.27 0.94
C ALA A 10 -6.03 8.03 0.46
N ARG A 11 -6.32 9.23 1.01
CA ARG A 11 -7.45 10.08 0.56
C ARG A 11 -7.27 10.58 -0.87
N HIS A 12 -6.02 10.83 -1.27
CA HIS A 12 -5.67 11.35 -2.57
C HIS A 12 -4.95 10.32 -3.45
N PHE A 13 -5.11 9.03 -3.15
CA PHE A 13 -4.38 7.94 -3.81
C PHE A 13 -4.50 7.99 -5.34
N ASP A 14 -5.68 8.29 -5.87
CA ASP A 14 -5.92 8.39 -7.32
C ASP A 14 -5.19 9.56 -7.98
N ARG A 15 -4.81 10.59 -7.21
CA ARG A 15 -4.09 11.77 -7.71
C ARG A 15 -2.58 11.64 -7.59
N LEU A 16 -2.08 10.63 -6.88
CA LEU A 16 -0.64 10.43 -6.72
C LEU A 16 -0.02 9.90 -8.03
N PRO A 17 1.20 10.32 -8.41
CA PRO A 17 1.91 9.71 -9.52
C PRO A 17 2.30 8.27 -9.20
N ASP A 18 2.47 7.43 -10.21
CA ASP A 18 2.85 6.02 -10.02
C ASP A 18 4.17 5.83 -9.28
N SER A 19 5.08 6.81 -9.39
CA SER A 19 6.37 6.84 -8.71
C SER A 19 6.29 7.21 -7.22
N ALA A 20 5.15 7.70 -6.74
CA ALA A 20 4.97 8.02 -5.33
C ALA A 20 5.09 6.77 -4.46
N LEU A 21 5.76 6.90 -3.32
CA LEU A 21 5.94 5.83 -2.35
C LEU A 21 4.98 6.01 -1.19
N VAL A 22 4.32 4.93 -0.80
CA VAL A 22 3.38 4.91 0.32
C VAL A 22 3.72 3.77 1.27
N ASP A 23 3.44 3.99 2.55
CA ASP A 23 3.69 3.02 3.61
C ASP A 23 2.60 1.94 3.69
N ILE A 24 2.80 0.99 4.60
CA ILE A 24 1.82 -0.07 4.84
C ILE A 24 0.46 0.51 5.29
N ALA A 25 0.41 1.59 6.07
CA ALA A 25 -0.86 2.14 6.54
C ALA A 25 -1.74 2.62 5.37
N ASN A 26 -1.13 3.29 4.40
CA ASN A 26 -1.77 3.68 3.15
C ASN A 26 -2.22 2.46 2.33
N VAL A 27 -1.36 1.44 2.21
CA VAL A 27 -1.73 0.18 1.52
C VAL A 27 -2.99 -0.44 2.15
N LEU A 28 -3.06 -0.52 3.48
CA LEU A 28 -4.22 -1.08 4.17
C LEU A 28 -5.49 -0.25 3.95
N ALA A 29 -5.36 1.08 4.00
CA ALA A 29 -6.46 1.99 3.77
C ALA A 29 -7.03 1.87 2.34
N VAL A 30 -6.15 1.84 1.32
CA VAL A 30 -6.55 1.78 -0.09
C VAL A 30 -7.10 0.40 -0.46
N THR A 31 -6.47 -0.67 0.00
CA THR A 31 -6.91 -2.05 -0.31
C THR A 31 -8.10 -2.51 0.53
N SER A 32 -8.41 -1.80 1.62
CA SER A 32 -9.37 -2.25 2.64
C SER A 32 -9.10 -3.66 3.18
N LYS A 33 -7.83 -4.10 3.17
CA LYS A 33 -7.39 -5.41 3.67
C LYS A 33 -6.61 -5.26 4.95
N SER A 34 -6.63 -6.33 5.76
CA SER A 34 -5.79 -6.40 6.96
C SER A 34 -4.32 -6.61 6.62
N ARG A 35 -3.43 -6.19 7.53
CA ARG A 35 -1.98 -6.35 7.37
C ARG A 35 -1.58 -7.79 7.09
N ALA A 36 -2.16 -8.74 7.82
CA ALA A 36 -1.93 -10.17 7.61
C ALA A 36 -2.33 -10.63 6.20
N THR A 37 -3.44 -10.10 5.66
CA THR A 37 -3.88 -10.43 4.29
C THR A 37 -2.87 -9.93 3.26
N ILE A 38 -2.38 -8.70 3.40
CA ILE A 38 -1.35 -8.14 2.51
C ILE A 38 -0.08 -8.98 2.54
N TYR A 39 0.45 -9.32 3.72
CA TYR A 39 1.64 -10.18 3.81
C TYR A 39 1.41 -11.57 3.20
N ARG A 40 0.24 -12.18 3.41
CA ARG A 40 -0.12 -13.45 2.76
C ARG A 40 -0.17 -13.32 1.23
N TRP A 41 -0.67 -12.20 0.70
CA TRP A 41 -0.66 -11.96 -0.75
C TRP A 41 0.76 -11.75 -1.28
N ILE A 42 1.64 -11.10 -0.51
CA ILE A 42 3.06 -10.97 -0.83
C ILE A 42 3.72 -12.36 -0.90
N GLU A 43 3.47 -13.22 0.09
CA GLU A 43 3.98 -14.61 0.13
C GLU A 43 3.47 -15.43 -1.07
N ARG A 44 2.22 -15.22 -1.47
CA ARG A 44 1.61 -15.88 -2.64
C ARG A 44 2.00 -15.27 -3.99
N GLY A 45 2.77 -14.18 -4.02
CA GLY A 45 3.14 -13.47 -5.24
C GLY A 45 2.01 -12.67 -5.88
N GLN A 46 0.89 -12.46 -5.18
CA GLN A 46 -0.26 -11.68 -5.64
C GLN A 46 -0.12 -10.18 -5.33
N PHE A 47 0.81 -9.82 -4.45
CA PHE A 47 1.09 -8.43 -4.08
C PHE A 47 2.60 -8.15 -4.19
N PRO A 48 3.01 -6.96 -4.67
CA PRO A 48 4.41 -6.57 -4.79
C PRO A 48 5.12 -6.61 -3.42
N LYS A 49 6.37 -7.08 -3.41
CA LYS A 49 7.22 -7.01 -2.22
C LYS A 49 7.53 -5.55 -1.86
N PRO A 50 7.60 -5.19 -0.56
CA PRO A 50 7.99 -3.85 -0.16
C PRO A 50 9.39 -3.51 -0.62
N ARG A 51 9.58 -2.24 -1.01
CA ARG A 51 10.88 -1.63 -1.21
C ARG A 51 11.36 -1.09 0.13
N LYS A 52 12.54 -1.52 0.57
CA LYS A 52 13.17 -0.98 1.78
C LYS A 52 13.82 0.36 1.45
N ILE A 53 13.35 1.44 2.07
CA ILE A 53 13.96 2.76 1.99
C ILE A 53 14.52 3.12 3.37
N GLY A 54 15.84 3.36 3.43
CA GLY A 54 16.56 3.60 4.68
C GLY A 54 16.60 2.36 5.59
N ASN A 55 16.67 2.59 6.91
CA ASN A 55 16.99 1.53 7.86
C ASN A 55 15.85 0.51 8.10
N SER A 56 14.58 0.90 7.97
CA SER A 56 13.45 0.01 8.33
C SER A 56 12.14 0.25 7.60
N GLN A 57 12.04 1.23 6.69
CA GLN A 57 10.75 1.58 6.10
C GLN A 57 10.44 0.71 4.89
N ASN A 58 9.35 -0.03 4.98
CA ASN A 58 8.78 -0.79 3.88
C ASN A 58 7.80 0.11 3.13
N LEU A 59 8.12 0.46 1.90
CA LEU A 59 7.32 1.33 1.04
C LEU A 59 6.95 0.62 -0.26
N TRP A 60 5.80 1.00 -0.81
CA TRP A 60 5.30 0.52 -2.09
C TRP A 60 5.06 1.69 -3.03
N SER A 61 5.31 1.47 -4.33
CA SER A 61 4.95 2.49 -5.31
C SER A 61 3.44 2.45 -5.56
N VAL A 62 2.84 3.63 -5.77
CA VAL A 62 1.42 3.76 -6.10
C VAL A 62 1.11 2.97 -7.38
N GLY A 63 1.99 2.99 -8.38
CA GLY A 63 1.81 2.22 -9.61
C GLY A 63 1.79 0.71 -9.40
N ASP A 64 2.60 0.19 -8.49
CA ASP A 64 2.58 -1.24 -8.14
C ASP A 64 1.26 -1.62 -7.44
N ILE A 65 0.75 -0.77 -6.54
CA ILE A 65 -0.54 -0.99 -5.85
C ILE A 65 -1.70 -0.90 -6.84
N ARG A 66 -1.71 0.10 -7.74
CA ARG A 66 -2.72 0.23 -8.80
C ARG A 66 -2.79 -1.01 -9.67
N ARG A 67 -1.65 -1.54 -10.11
CA ARG A 67 -1.59 -2.77 -10.91
C ARG A 67 -2.25 -3.97 -10.21
N VAL A 68 -2.16 -4.06 -8.89
CA VAL A 68 -2.86 -5.12 -8.12
C VAL A 68 -4.37 -4.87 -8.10
N LEU A 69 -4.80 -3.63 -7.94
CA LEU A 69 -6.23 -3.28 -7.86
C LEU A 69 -6.94 -3.34 -9.21
N THR A 70 -6.23 -3.06 -10.30
CA THR A 70 -6.76 -3.14 -11.68
C THR A 70 -6.56 -4.50 -12.33
N GLY A 71 -5.69 -5.35 -11.76
CA GLY A 71 -5.26 -6.63 -12.33
C GLY A 71 -6.03 -7.85 -11.82
N ASN A 72 -7.24 -7.65 -11.30
CA ASN A 72 -8.23 -8.67 -10.96
C ASN A 72 -9.54 -8.37 -11.68
#